data_AF-A0AAI9LC61-F1
#
_entry.id   AF-A0AAI9LC61-F1
#
_cell.length_a   1.000
_cell.length_b   1.000
_cell.length_c   1.000
_cell.angle_alpha   90.00
_cell.angle_beta   90.00
_cell.angle_gamma   90.00
#
_symmetry.space_group_name_H-M   'P 1'
#
loop_
_entity.id
_entity.type
_entity.pdbx_description
1 polymer ?
#
loop_
_entity_poly.entity_id
_entity_poly.type
_entity_poly.pdbx_seq_one_letter_code
_entity_poly.pdbx_strand_id
1 'polypeptide(L)'
;MTDLELLELAAKANWAQELADDEVALRYSESDDGMLYLHADNQDHNGCDHEFRWNPLVEDHDALRLAVKLRMRIAIDSLPAGTVMIYPDNRDSLCTQEIIDGDPYAATRRAIVRAAAEIGRNQNAPSA
;
A
#
# COMPACT_ATOMS: atom_id res chain seq x y z
N MET A 1 12.91 -3.17 6.92
CA MET A 1 12.32 -2.37 5.83
C MET A 1 12.04 -1.01 6.41
N THR A 2 12.53 0.05 5.77
CA THR A 2 12.21 1.43 6.15
C THR A 2 10.79 1.79 5.70
N ASP A 3 10.21 2.88 6.25
CA ASP A 3 8.88 3.34 5.81
C ASP A 3 8.88 3.74 4.33
N LEU A 4 10.00 4.29 3.83
CA LEU A 4 10.22 4.55 2.40
C LEU A 4 10.12 3.26 1.56
N GLU A 5 10.92 2.25 1.89
CA GLU A 5 10.92 0.98 1.15
C GLU A 5 9.54 0.31 1.19
N LEU A 6 8.86 0.44 2.33
CA LEU A 6 7.52 -0.10 2.55
C LEU A 6 6.48 0.59 1.64
N LEU A 7 6.52 1.93 1.58
CA LEU A 7 5.64 2.72 0.72
C LEU A 7 5.92 2.49 -0.76
N GLU A 8 7.18 2.42 -1.18
CA GLU A 8 7.55 2.17 -2.57
C GLU A 8 7.05 0.80 -3.07
N LEU A 9 7.24 -0.25 -2.27
CA LEU A 9 6.77 -1.60 -2.63
C LEU A 9 5.24 -1.69 -2.63
N ALA A 10 4.58 -1.06 -1.66
CA ALA A 10 3.12 -1.01 -1.62
C ALA A 10 2.53 -0.22 -2.80
N ALA A 11 3.16 0.89 -3.20
CA ALA A 11 2.75 1.66 -4.37
C ALA A 11 2.89 0.84 -5.65
N LYS A 12 3.98 0.07 -5.79
CA LYS A 12 4.15 -0.86 -6.92
C LYS A 12 3.04 -1.90 -6.98
N ALA A 13 2.62 -2.46 -5.85
CA ALA A 13 1.47 -3.37 -5.81
C ALA A 13 0.17 -2.67 -6.19
N ASN A 14 -0.05 -1.47 -5.65
CA ASN A 14 -1.25 -0.68 -5.89
C ASN A 14 -1.43 -0.34 -7.37
N TRP A 15 -0.37 0.09 -8.04
CA TRP A 15 -0.39 0.55 -9.43
C TRP A 15 0.35 -0.38 -10.40
N ALA A 16 0.37 -1.68 -10.13
CA ALA A 16 1.18 -2.62 -10.90
C ALA A 16 0.88 -2.58 -12.40
N GLN A 17 -0.39 -2.46 -12.77
CA GLN A 17 -0.81 -2.40 -14.17
C GLN A 17 -0.56 -1.01 -14.76
N GLU A 18 -0.94 0.04 -14.05
CA GLU A 18 -0.78 1.42 -14.49
C GLU A 18 0.70 1.79 -14.67
N LEU A 19 1.61 1.21 -13.88
CA LEU A 19 3.07 1.33 -14.08
C LEU A 19 3.55 0.57 -15.32
N ALA A 20 2.96 -0.60 -15.61
CA ALA A 20 3.32 -1.39 -16.80
C ALA A 20 2.84 -0.72 -18.10
N ASP A 21 1.70 -0.01 -18.02
CA ASP A 21 1.08 0.72 -19.12
C ASP A 21 1.60 2.17 -19.24
N ASP A 22 2.57 2.58 -18.39
CA ASP A 22 3.15 3.94 -18.32
C ASP A 22 2.09 5.04 -18.09
N GLU A 23 1.00 4.69 -17.40
CA GLU A 23 -0.12 5.57 -17.08
C GLU A 23 0.06 6.31 -15.74
N VAL A 24 1.01 5.86 -14.91
CA VAL A 24 1.33 6.51 -13.65
C VAL A 24 2.82 6.66 -13.41
N ALA A 25 3.24 7.85 -12.98
CA ALA A 25 4.58 8.10 -12.48
C ALA A 25 4.57 8.24 -10.95
N LEU A 26 5.57 7.67 -10.27
CA LEU A 26 5.70 7.68 -8.82
C LEU A 26 7.01 8.33 -8.39
N ARG A 27 6.97 9.16 -7.34
CA ARG A 27 8.17 9.65 -6.64
C ARG A 27 7.90 9.80 -5.16
N TYR A 28 8.90 9.60 -4.31
CA TYR A 28 8.77 9.91 -2.90
C TYR A 28 9.03 11.41 -2.65
N SER A 29 8.29 11.99 -1.70
CA SER A 29 8.51 13.37 -1.23
C SER A 29 8.76 13.37 0.27
N GLU A 30 9.94 13.85 0.69
CA GLU A 30 10.25 14.05 2.11
C GLU A 30 9.42 15.17 2.73
N SER A 31 9.11 16.23 1.98
CA SER A 31 8.31 17.35 2.50
C SER A 31 6.86 16.96 2.76
N ASP A 32 6.31 16.10 1.93
CA ASP A 32 4.94 15.61 2.05
C ASP A 32 4.86 14.32 2.86
N ASP A 33 5.99 13.67 3.18
CA ASP A 33 6.03 12.38 3.86
C ASP A 33 5.08 11.38 3.18
N GLY A 34 5.38 11.00 1.94
CA GLY A 34 4.53 10.11 1.15
C GLY A 34 4.97 9.94 -0.30
N MET A 35 4.28 9.03 -1.00
CA MET A 35 4.45 8.87 -2.45
C MET A 35 3.60 9.93 -3.15
N LEU A 36 4.22 10.67 -4.05
CA LEU A 36 3.52 11.50 -5.02
C LEU A 36 3.29 10.67 -6.28
N TYR A 37 2.07 10.72 -6.81
CA TYR A 37 1.72 10.07 -8.05
C TYR A 37 1.08 11.05 -9.03
N LEU A 38 1.45 10.89 -10.31
CA LEU A 38 0.83 11.57 -11.44
C LEU A 38 0.17 10.51 -12.31
N HIS A 39 -1.15 10.57 -12.48
CA HIS A 39 -1.90 9.65 -13.31
C HIS A 39 -2.27 10.32 -14.63
N ALA A 40 -2.23 9.59 -15.75
CA ALA A 40 -2.60 10.11 -17.07
C ALA A 40 -4.02 10.75 -17.08
N ASP A 41 -4.99 10.13 -16.40
CA ASP A 41 -6.35 10.67 -16.23
C ASP A 41 -6.45 11.96 -15.41
N ASN A 42 -5.43 12.28 -14.62
CA ASN A 42 -5.33 13.53 -13.86
C ASN A 42 -4.65 14.65 -14.67
N GLN A 43 -4.24 14.38 -15.91
CA GLN A 43 -3.79 15.40 -16.85
C GLN A 43 -5.02 16.10 -17.40
N ASP A 44 -5.49 17.13 -16.71
CA ASP A 44 -6.42 18.05 -17.32
C ASP A 44 -5.72 18.75 -18.49
N HIS A 45 -6.40 18.79 -19.63
CA HIS A 45 -5.95 19.45 -20.86
C HIS A 45 -5.81 20.99 -20.71
N ASN A 46 -5.63 21.50 -19.49
CA ASN A 46 -5.37 22.90 -19.17
C ASN A 46 -3.88 23.18 -18.86
N GLY A 47 -3.02 22.15 -18.82
CA GLY A 47 -1.57 22.29 -18.72
C GLY A 47 -1.02 22.42 -17.29
N CYS A 48 -1.75 21.94 -16.28
CA CYS A 48 -1.29 21.93 -14.89
C CYS A 48 -1.33 20.51 -14.31
N ASP A 49 -0.31 19.71 -14.62
CA ASP A 49 -0.11 18.40 -14.02
C ASP A 49 -0.08 18.52 -12.48
N HIS A 50 -1.07 17.95 -11.81
CA HIS A 50 -1.15 17.93 -10.35
C HIS A 50 -0.76 16.56 -9.81
N GLU A 51 0.31 16.54 -9.03
CA GLU A 51 0.71 15.36 -8.26
C GLU A 51 -0.18 15.22 -7.03
N PHE A 52 -0.59 13.99 -6.73
CA PHE A 52 -1.36 13.67 -5.54
C PHE A 52 -0.50 12.91 -4.55
N ARG A 53 -0.61 13.28 -3.27
CA ARG A 53 0.02 12.56 -2.17
C ARG A 53 -0.75 11.28 -1.85
N TRP A 54 -0.01 10.20 -1.65
CA TRP A 54 -0.48 8.90 -1.22
C TRP A 54 0.38 8.42 -0.05
N ASN A 55 -0.24 8.20 1.11
CA ASN A 55 0.45 7.64 2.27
C ASN A 55 -0.50 6.77 3.12
N PRO A 56 -0.62 5.47 2.80
CA PRO A 56 -1.46 4.55 3.56
C PRO A 56 -0.94 4.24 4.98
N LEU A 57 0.23 4.71 5.40
CA LEU A 57 0.68 4.56 6.79
C LEU A 57 0.00 5.56 7.73
N VAL A 58 -0.44 6.70 7.21
CA VAL A 58 -1.08 7.77 7.99
C VAL A 58 -2.51 8.08 7.54
N GLU A 59 -2.84 7.86 6.26
CA GLU A 59 -4.16 8.13 5.71
C GLU A 59 -5.02 6.85 5.61
N ASP A 60 -6.12 6.81 6.38
CA ASP A 60 -7.03 5.64 6.42
C ASP A 60 -7.66 5.34 5.05
N HIS A 61 -7.95 6.39 4.28
CA HIS A 61 -8.59 6.24 2.98
C HIS A 61 -7.67 5.55 1.96
N ASP A 62 -6.37 5.83 1.99
CA ASP A 62 -5.38 5.17 1.14
C ASP A 62 -5.19 3.72 1.55
N ALA A 63 -5.09 3.45 2.85
CA ALA A 63 -4.98 2.09 3.37
C ALA A 63 -6.20 1.23 3.01
N LEU A 64 -7.41 1.76 3.18
CA LEU A 64 -8.64 1.03 2.85
C LEU A 64 -8.74 0.77 1.34
N ARG A 65 -8.48 1.76 0.50
CA ARG A 65 -8.47 1.59 -0.96
C ARG A 65 -7.44 0.55 -1.39
N LEU A 66 -6.24 0.58 -0.81
CA LEU A 66 -5.18 -0.38 -1.05
C LEU A 66 -5.63 -1.81 -0.72
N ALA A 67 -6.21 -2.02 0.47
CA ALA A 67 -6.71 -3.32 0.90
C ALA A 67 -7.80 -3.87 -0.04
N VAL A 68 -8.73 -3.01 -0.47
CA VAL A 68 -9.80 -3.39 -1.40
C VAL A 68 -9.24 -3.70 -2.79
N LYS A 69 -8.36 -2.85 -3.34
CA LYS A 69 -7.76 -3.03 -4.67
C LYS A 69 -6.98 -4.34 -4.75
N LEU A 70 -6.25 -4.67 -3.69
CA LEU A 70 -5.46 -5.90 -3.57
C LEU A 70 -6.24 -7.10 -3.01
N ARG A 71 -7.58 -6.96 -2.85
CA ARG A 71 -8.49 -8.04 -2.41
C ARG A 71 -8.05 -8.72 -1.11
N MET A 72 -7.60 -7.93 -0.14
CA MET A 72 -7.13 -8.41 1.14
C MET A 72 -8.29 -8.76 2.08
N ARG A 73 -8.16 -9.87 2.82
CA ARG A 73 -8.99 -10.15 3.99
C ARG A 73 -8.27 -9.65 5.25
N ILE A 74 -8.97 -8.83 6.03
CA ILE A 74 -8.46 -8.25 7.28
C ILE A 74 -9.15 -8.94 8.45
N ALA A 75 -8.37 -9.46 9.40
CA ALA A 75 -8.87 -9.95 10.68
C ALA A 75 -8.20 -9.16 11.81
N ILE A 76 -9.02 -8.57 12.69
CA ILE A 76 -8.56 -7.80 13.84
C ILE A 76 -8.99 -8.57 15.09
N ASP A 77 -8.04 -9.19 15.77
CA ASP A 77 -8.27 -9.97 16.99
C ASP A 77 -7.82 -9.19 18.23
N SER A 78 -8.53 -9.39 19.34
CA SER A 78 -8.36 -8.63 20.59
C SER A 78 -7.83 -9.48 21.76
N LEU A 79 -7.53 -10.78 21.57
CA LEU A 79 -7.18 -11.68 22.68
C LEU A 79 -5.87 -12.48 22.44
N PRO A 80 -4.98 -12.64 23.45
CA PRO A 80 -4.76 -11.83 24.65
C PRO A 80 -3.79 -10.64 24.43
N ALA A 81 -3.10 -10.61 23.29
CA ALA A 81 -2.42 -9.44 22.76
C ALA A 81 -3.09 -9.12 21.42
N GLY A 82 -3.64 -7.92 21.25
CA GLY A 82 -4.36 -7.58 20.03
C GLY A 82 -3.47 -7.78 18.80
N THR A 83 -4.02 -8.34 17.72
CA THR A 83 -3.28 -8.56 16.46
C THR A 83 -4.13 -8.22 15.26
N VAL A 84 -3.48 -7.73 14.20
CA VAL A 84 -4.08 -7.58 12.88
C VAL A 84 -3.43 -8.60 11.96
N MET A 85 -4.24 -9.42 11.30
CA MET A 85 -3.82 -10.39 10.30
C MET A 85 -4.37 -10.02 8.93
N ILE A 86 -3.48 -9.99 7.93
CA ILE A 86 -3.83 -9.73 6.53
C ILE A 86 -3.57 -10.99 5.71
N TYR A 87 -4.59 -11.40 4.94
CA TYR A 87 -4.52 -12.53 4.03
C TYR A 87 -4.66 -12.03 2.58
N PRO A 88 -3.62 -12.18 1.73
CA PRO A 88 -3.69 -11.81 0.32
C PRO A 88 -4.52 -12.81 -0.50
N ASP A 89 -5.45 -12.32 -1.33
CA ASP A 89 -6.14 -13.04 -2.43
C ASP A 89 -6.62 -14.47 -2.11
N ASN A 90 -7.26 -14.70 -0.97
CA ASN A 90 -7.93 -15.96 -0.59
C ASN A 90 -7.09 -17.26 -0.71
N ARG A 91 -5.79 -17.14 -0.93
CA ARG A 91 -4.82 -18.24 -0.95
C ARG A 91 -4.31 -18.39 0.46
N ASP A 92 -4.07 -19.62 0.91
CA ASP A 92 -3.45 -19.95 2.20
C ASP A 92 -1.97 -19.48 2.31
N SER A 93 -1.61 -18.41 1.59
CA SER A 93 -0.30 -17.79 1.58
C SER A 93 -0.08 -16.97 2.85
N LEU A 94 1.21 -16.79 3.18
CA LEU A 94 1.72 -16.21 4.42
C LEU A 94 0.93 -14.97 4.84
N CYS A 95 0.28 -15.04 6.00
CA CYS A 95 -0.42 -13.91 6.59
C CYS A 95 0.61 -12.89 7.10
N THR A 96 0.41 -11.61 6.80
CA THR A 96 1.13 -10.56 7.52
C THR A 96 0.43 -10.36 8.85
N GLN A 97 1.19 -10.42 9.95
CA GLN A 97 0.69 -10.19 11.30
C GLN A 97 1.36 -8.94 11.88
N GLU A 98 0.56 -8.03 12.41
CA GLU A 98 1.03 -6.87 13.17
C GLU A 98 0.45 -6.95 14.60
N ILE A 99 1.28 -6.71 15.60
CA ILE A 99 0.84 -6.62 17.00
C ILE A 99 0.20 -5.25 17.21
N ILE A 100 -0.95 -5.21 17.86
CA ILE A 100 -1.58 -3.97 18.31
C ILE A 100 -0.88 -3.53 19.59
N ASP A 101 0.11 -2.64 19.45
CA ASP A 101 0.80 -1.97 20.56
C ASP A 101 0.36 -0.50 20.64
N GLY A 102 -0.76 -0.27 21.33
CA GLY A 102 -1.36 1.06 21.49
C GLY A 102 -2.48 1.34 20.48
N ASP A 103 -2.14 1.89 19.31
CA ASP A 103 -3.14 2.36 18.33
C ASP A 103 -3.53 1.27 17.31
N PRO A 104 -4.75 0.67 17.42
CA PRO A 104 -5.21 -0.35 16.50
C PRO A 104 -5.39 0.17 15.06
N TYR A 105 -5.65 1.47 14.85
CA TYR A 105 -5.77 2.04 13.52
C TYR A 105 -4.41 2.08 12.83
N ALA A 106 -3.39 2.60 13.51
CA ALA A 106 -2.01 2.58 13.00
C ALA A 106 -1.50 1.15 12.77
N ALA A 107 -1.78 0.21 13.68
CA ALA A 107 -1.42 -1.20 13.51
C ALA A 107 -2.10 -1.81 12.28
N THR A 108 -3.38 -1.52 12.06
CA THR A 108 -4.14 -2.00 10.90
C THR A 108 -3.57 -1.44 9.60
N ARG A 109 -3.31 -0.13 9.54
CA ARG A 109 -2.68 0.51 8.38
C ARG A 109 -1.32 -0.14 8.08
N ARG A 110 -0.43 -0.27 9.07
CA ARG A 110 0.88 -0.93 8.89
C ARG A 110 0.75 -2.36 8.38
N ALA A 111 -0.18 -3.14 8.91
CA ALA A 111 -0.41 -4.51 8.47
C ALA A 111 -0.79 -4.57 6.98
N ILE A 112 -1.69 -3.69 6.53
CA ILE A 112 -2.11 -3.56 5.12
C ILE A 112 -0.91 -3.19 4.25
N VAL A 113 -0.14 -2.16 4.63
CA VAL A 113 0.98 -1.69 3.80
C VAL A 113 2.09 -2.74 3.72
N ARG A 114 2.39 -3.45 4.81
CA ARG A 114 3.33 -4.60 4.81
C ARG A 114 2.87 -5.71 3.88
N ALA A 115 1.60 -6.08 3.92
CA ALA A 115 1.06 -7.10 3.01
C ALA A 115 1.15 -6.65 1.55
N ALA A 116 0.83 -5.38 1.26
CA ALA A 116 0.95 -4.82 -0.08
C ALA A 116 2.40 -4.79 -0.57
N ALA A 117 3.34 -4.42 0.32
CA ALA A 117 4.76 -4.41 -0.01
C ALA A 117 5.30 -5.79 -0.37
N GLU A 118 4.87 -6.84 0.34
CA GLU A 118 5.23 -8.22 -0.01
C GLU A 118 4.66 -8.65 -1.37
N ILE A 119 3.42 -8.22 -1.71
CA ILE A 119 2.86 -8.43 -3.06
C ILE A 119 3.72 -7.71 -4.12
N GLY A 120 4.05 -6.43 -3.91
CA GLY A 120 4.81 -5.63 -4.86
C GLY A 120 6.26 -6.10 -5.04
N ARG A 121 6.85 -6.70 -4.00
CA ARG A 121 8.14 -7.39 -4.08
C ARG A 121 8.05 -8.62 -4.99
N ASN A 122 7.00 -9.43 -4.85
CA ASN A 122 6.84 -10.67 -5.61
C ASN A 122 6.46 -10.44 -7.08
N GLN A 123 5.77 -9.36 -7.40
CA GLN A 123 5.47 -8.97 -8.78
C GLN A 123 6.72 -8.59 -9.60
N ASN A 124 7.82 -8.23 -8.95
CA ASN A 124 9.09 -7.86 -9.59
C ASN A 124 10.15 -8.98 -9.58
N ALA A 125 9.84 -10.16 -9.03
CA ALA A 125 10.75 -11.29 -9.13
C ALA A 125 10.70 -11.84 -10.57
N PRO A 126 11.84 -12.03 -11.27
CA PRO A 126 11.83 -12.73 -12.55
C PRO A 126 11.22 -14.12 -12.32
N SER A 127 10.27 -14.48 -13.18
CA SER A 127 9.70 -15.83 -13.23
C SER A 127 10.85 -16.85 -13.22
N ALA A 128 10.95 -17.66 -12.17
CA ALA A 128 11.95 -18.72 -12.05
C ALA A 128 11.74 -19.82 -13.09
#